data_AF-A0AAV5BYN2-F1
#
_entry.id   AF-A0AAV5BYN2-F1
#
_cell.length_a   1.000
_cell.length_b   1.000
_cell.length_c   1.000
_cell.angle_alpha   90.00
_cell.angle_beta   90.00
_cell.angle_gamma   90.00
#
_symmetry.space_group_name_H-M   'P 1'
#
loop_
_entity.id
_entity.type
_entity.pdbx_description
1 polymer ?
#
loop_
_entity_poly.entity_id
_entity_poly.type
_entity_poly.pdbx_seq_one_letter_code
_entity_poly.pdbx_strand_id
1 'polypeptide(L)'
;MLRSAAARRSGQIRRLLSSSAPAAGAAAPMPGPCIVHKRGNDILHDPWYNKDTAFPMTERDRLGLRGLLPPRVMSFEQQYERFIDSFRSLENNTRGEPDAIVALAKWRILNRLHDRNETLYYRVLIDNIKDFAPIIYTPTVGLVCENYSGLFRRPRGMYFSAKDKGEMMSMMIYNWPQEKVKLFLKRELIFKVVGII
;
A
#
# COMPACT_ATOMS: atom_id res chain seq x y z
N MET A 1 -33.89 -67.51 -26.29
CA MET A 1 -33.05 -67.91 -25.13
C MET A 1 -31.71 -67.19 -25.24
N LEU A 2 -31.28 -66.52 -24.15
CA LEU A 2 -29.95 -65.93 -23.87
C LEU A 2 -29.44 -64.82 -24.83
N ARG A 3 -29.52 -63.51 -24.50
CA ARG A 3 -28.83 -62.68 -23.47
C ARG A 3 -27.29 -62.60 -23.58
N SER A 4 -26.84 -61.34 -23.63
CA SER A 4 -25.67 -60.71 -22.99
C SER A 4 -24.28 -60.83 -23.62
N ALA A 5 -23.70 -59.69 -23.98
CA ALA A 5 -22.56 -59.09 -23.25
C ALA A 5 -22.04 -57.82 -23.96
N ALA A 6 -22.52 -56.65 -23.56
CA ALA A 6 -21.82 -55.38 -23.79
C ALA A 6 -22.36 -54.31 -22.83
N ALA A 7 -21.50 -53.39 -22.43
CA ALA A 7 -21.78 -52.22 -21.57
C ALA A 7 -21.87 -52.47 -20.06
N ARG A 8 -20.74 -52.88 -19.46
CA ARG A 8 -20.39 -52.44 -18.10
C ARG A 8 -19.63 -51.11 -18.19
N ARG A 9 -19.95 -50.20 -17.28
CA ARG A 9 -19.31 -48.90 -16.95
C ARG A 9 -19.71 -47.70 -17.81
N SER A 10 -20.83 -47.07 -17.47
CA SER A 10 -21.07 -45.62 -17.62
C SER A 10 -22.37 -45.25 -16.91
N GLY A 11 -22.31 -45.05 -15.59
CA GLY A 11 -23.52 -44.82 -14.77
C GLY A 11 -23.31 -43.91 -13.57
N GLN A 12 -22.31 -43.03 -13.60
CA GLN A 12 -22.05 -42.11 -12.48
C GLN A 12 -21.52 -40.74 -12.92
N ILE A 13 -22.04 -40.21 -14.03
CA ILE A 13 -21.73 -38.85 -14.50
C ILE A 13 -23.01 -38.20 -15.04
N ARG A 14 -24.00 -37.96 -14.17
CA ARG A 14 -25.15 -37.10 -14.51
C ARG A 14 -25.93 -36.57 -13.30
N ARG A 15 -25.22 -36.02 -12.32
CA ARG A 15 -25.74 -35.05 -11.37
C ARG A 15 -24.58 -34.12 -11.07
N LEU A 16 -24.63 -32.90 -11.59
CA LEU A 16 -23.86 -31.69 -11.20
C LEU A 16 -23.81 -30.67 -12.36
N LEU A 17 -24.92 -30.50 -13.09
CA LEU A 17 -25.08 -29.38 -14.04
C LEU A 17 -26.39 -28.65 -13.73
N SER A 18 -26.43 -28.07 -12.53
CA SER A 18 -27.37 -27.01 -12.17
C SER A 18 -26.84 -26.26 -10.94
N SER A 19 -25.70 -25.59 -11.09
CA SER A 19 -25.38 -24.45 -10.23
C SER A 19 -24.91 -23.34 -11.15
N SER A 20 -25.80 -22.38 -11.35
CA SER A 20 -25.54 -21.10 -11.99
C SER A 20 -24.25 -20.48 -11.45
N ALA A 21 -23.34 -20.11 -12.34
CA ALA A 21 -22.21 -19.26 -12.01
C ALA A 21 -22.72 -17.98 -11.32
N PRO A 22 -22.11 -17.53 -10.19
CA PRO A 22 -22.49 -16.26 -9.63
C PRO A 22 -22.06 -15.16 -10.61
N ALA A 23 -23.01 -14.30 -10.96
CA ALA A 23 -22.81 -13.16 -11.82
C ALA A 23 -21.65 -12.29 -11.33
N ALA A 24 -20.75 -11.95 -12.27
CA ALA A 24 -19.80 -10.86 -12.10
C ALA A 24 -20.59 -9.57 -11.81
N GLY A 25 -20.49 -9.03 -10.60
CA GLY A 25 -21.23 -7.83 -10.20
C GLY A 25 -21.49 -7.64 -8.70
N ALA A 26 -20.95 -8.48 -7.81
CA ALA A 26 -20.97 -8.18 -6.38
C ALA A 26 -19.85 -7.18 -6.06
N ALA A 27 -20.18 -5.90 -6.05
CA ALA A 27 -19.35 -4.89 -5.38
C ALA A 27 -19.04 -5.42 -3.97
N ALA A 28 -17.77 -5.56 -3.64
CA ALA A 28 -17.34 -5.99 -2.31
C ALA A 28 -18.12 -5.16 -1.26
N PRO A 29 -18.63 -5.78 -0.17
CA PRO A 29 -19.38 -5.04 0.83
C PRO A 29 -18.53 -3.86 1.28
N MET A 30 -19.06 -2.64 1.10
CA MET A 30 -18.40 -1.43 1.56
C MET A 30 -18.00 -1.65 3.02
N PRO A 31 -16.71 -1.59 3.37
CA PRO A 31 -16.29 -1.81 4.73
C PRO A 31 -17.04 -0.83 5.63
N GLY A 32 -17.59 -1.35 6.73
CA GLY A 32 -18.35 -0.54 7.68
C GLY A 32 -17.51 0.62 8.25
N PRO A 33 -18.16 1.65 8.82
CA PRO A 33 -17.45 2.78 9.39
C PRO A 33 -16.44 2.33 10.45
N CYS A 34 -15.18 2.69 10.26
CA CYS A 34 -14.12 2.41 11.22
C CYS A 34 -14.17 3.44 12.36
N ILE A 35 -14.20 2.97 13.61
CA ILE A 35 -14.13 3.85 14.78
C ILE A 35 -12.66 4.24 14.98
N VAL A 36 -12.38 5.54 14.88
CA VAL A 36 -11.03 6.09 15.09
C VAL A 36 -10.97 6.74 16.47
N HIS A 37 -10.04 6.28 17.30
CA HIS A 37 -9.83 6.83 18.65
C HIS A 37 -8.83 7.99 18.69
N LYS A 38 -8.02 8.16 17.64
CA LYS A 38 -7.08 9.28 17.47
C LYS A 38 -7.84 10.57 17.18
N ARG A 39 -7.28 11.74 17.52
CA ARG A 39 -7.88 13.07 17.25
C ARG A 39 -6.79 14.10 16.97
N GLY A 40 -7.19 15.24 16.39
CA GLY A 40 -6.31 16.38 16.15
C GLY A 40 -5.11 16.00 15.30
N ASN A 41 -3.93 16.39 15.77
CA ASN A 41 -2.68 16.20 15.04
C ASN A 41 -2.31 14.72 14.82
N ASP A 42 -2.73 13.82 15.72
CA ASP A 42 -2.40 12.40 15.65
C ASP A 42 -3.00 11.70 14.43
N ILE A 43 -4.17 12.17 13.98
CA ILE A 43 -4.79 11.67 12.74
C ILE A 43 -4.01 12.13 11.52
N LEU A 44 -3.55 13.38 11.52
CA LEU A 44 -2.80 13.94 10.39
C LEU A 44 -1.43 13.26 10.21
N HIS A 45 -0.85 12.74 11.30
CA HIS A 45 0.42 12.02 11.30
C HIS A 45 0.28 10.51 11.03
N ASP A 46 -0.95 10.00 10.96
CA ASP A 46 -1.24 8.60 10.65
C ASP A 46 -1.65 8.46 9.17
N PRO A 47 -0.78 7.93 8.29
CA PRO A 47 -1.04 7.84 6.86
C PRO A 47 -2.26 6.98 6.51
N TRP A 48 -2.69 6.10 7.44
CA TRP A 48 -3.81 5.20 7.24
C TRP A 48 -5.16 5.93 7.33
N TYR A 49 -5.27 6.91 8.24
CA TYR A 49 -6.49 7.69 8.47
C TYR A 49 -6.45 9.07 7.85
N ASN A 50 -5.27 9.58 7.51
CA ASN A 50 -5.12 10.92 6.97
C ASN A 50 -5.74 11.04 5.56
N LYS A 51 -6.68 11.97 5.41
CA LYS A 51 -7.32 12.35 4.14
C LYS A 51 -6.82 13.70 3.61
N ASP A 52 -5.80 14.29 4.24
CA ASP A 52 -5.31 15.63 3.95
C ASP A 52 -6.46 16.66 3.93
N THR A 53 -6.58 17.45 2.86
CA THR A 53 -7.62 18.46 2.70
C THR A 53 -9.02 17.88 2.38
N ALA A 54 -9.15 16.56 2.23
CA ALA A 54 -10.40 15.89 1.88
C ALA A 54 -11.29 15.56 3.08
N PHE A 55 -10.84 15.88 4.30
CA PHE A 55 -11.74 15.84 5.46
C PHE A 55 -12.90 16.83 5.26
N PRO A 56 -14.17 16.36 5.24
CA PRO A 56 -15.34 17.24 5.21
C PRO A 56 -15.42 18.04 6.50
N MET A 57 -16.10 19.19 6.47
CA MET A 57 -16.12 20.10 7.61
C MET A 57 -16.69 19.45 8.89
N THR A 58 -17.68 18.56 8.74
CA THR A 58 -18.26 17.78 9.83
C THR A 58 -17.25 16.83 10.50
N GLU A 59 -16.39 16.18 9.71
CA GLU A 59 -15.30 15.35 10.25
C GLU A 59 -14.24 16.22 10.93
N ARG A 60 -13.91 17.40 10.36
CA ARG A 60 -12.94 18.31 10.97
C ARG A 60 -13.39 18.80 12.34
N ASP A 61 -14.66 19.11 12.51
CA ASP A 61 -15.21 19.54 13.80
C ASP A 61 -15.20 18.38 14.82
N ARG A 62 -15.63 17.17 14.41
CA ARG A 62 -15.66 15.98 15.27
C ARG A 62 -14.26 15.48 15.68
N LEU A 63 -13.29 15.60 14.79
CA LEU A 63 -11.92 15.13 14.98
C LEU A 63 -10.98 16.22 15.52
N GLY A 64 -11.45 17.46 15.71
CA GLY A 64 -10.65 18.57 16.21
C GLY A 64 -9.56 19.04 15.24
N LEU A 65 -9.84 19.00 13.93
CA LEU A 65 -8.91 19.40 12.85
C LEU A 65 -9.08 20.86 12.40
N ARG A 66 -10.08 21.56 12.95
CA ARG A 66 -10.34 22.96 12.60
C ARG A 66 -9.17 23.83 13.05
N GLY A 67 -8.62 24.62 12.13
CA GLY A 67 -7.40 25.42 12.35
C GLY A 67 -6.09 24.69 12.04
N LEU A 68 -6.09 23.35 11.97
CA LEU A 68 -4.91 22.57 11.57
C LEU A 68 -4.79 22.40 10.04
N LEU A 69 -5.91 22.54 9.32
CA LEU A 69 -5.98 22.42 7.87
C LEU A 69 -6.52 23.70 7.24
N PRO A 70 -6.07 24.05 6.02
CA PRO A 70 -6.65 25.16 5.25
C PRO A 70 -8.17 25.02 5.09
N PRO A 71 -8.95 26.12 5.06
CA PRO A 71 -10.41 26.08 5.07
C PRO A 71 -11.01 25.41 3.83
N ARG A 72 -10.28 25.40 2.71
CA ARG A 72 -10.72 24.75 1.47
C ARG A 72 -10.73 23.22 1.65
N VAL A 73 -11.89 22.62 1.42
CA VAL A 73 -12.05 21.17 1.29
C VAL A 73 -11.81 20.80 -0.17
N MET A 74 -10.97 19.81 -0.42
CA MET A 74 -10.76 19.27 -1.76
C MET A 74 -11.38 17.89 -1.87
N SER A 75 -11.99 17.57 -3.01
CA SER A 75 -12.43 16.21 -3.25
C SER A 75 -11.22 15.29 -3.42
N PHE A 76 -11.45 13.99 -3.22
CA PHE A 76 -10.45 12.97 -3.45
C PHE A 76 -9.90 13.00 -4.89
N GLU A 77 -10.78 13.18 -5.88
CA GLU A 77 -10.40 13.34 -7.30
C GLU A 77 -9.53 14.57 -7.54
N GLN A 78 -9.84 15.71 -6.91
CA GLN A 78 -9.01 16.91 -7.03
C GLN A 78 -7.61 16.72 -6.44
N GLN A 79 -7.48 15.95 -5.35
CA GLN A 79 -6.17 15.60 -4.79
C GLN A 79 -5.39 14.66 -5.70
N TYR A 80 -6.09 13.70 -6.32
CA TYR A 80 -5.51 12.79 -7.32
C TYR A 80 -4.96 13.57 -8.52
N GLU A 81 -5.78 14.42 -9.15
CA GLU A 81 -5.35 15.23 -10.32
C GLU A 81 -4.17 16.12 -9.96
N ARG A 82 -4.21 16.80 -8.82
CA ARG A 82 -3.08 17.61 -8.33
C ARG A 82 -1.80 16.79 -8.20
N PHE A 83 -1.90 15.56 -7.70
CA PHE A 83 -0.73 14.69 -7.56
C PHE A 83 -0.17 14.30 -8.94
N ILE A 84 -1.05 13.91 -9.87
CA ILE A 84 -0.66 13.57 -11.25
C ILE A 84 -0.01 14.76 -11.94
N ASP A 85 -0.55 15.96 -11.81
CA ASP A 85 0.06 17.18 -12.37
C ASP A 85 1.44 17.46 -11.78
N SER A 86 1.59 17.28 -10.46
CA SER A 86 2.89 17.41 -9.79
C SER A 86 3.89 16.36 -10.30
N PHE A 87 3.42 15.13 -10.53
CA PHE A 87 4.24 14.04 -11.08
C PHE A 87 4.67 14.34 -12.52
N ARG A 88 3.75 14.77 -13.39
CA ARG A 88 4.05 15.19 -14.77
C ARG A 88 5.02 16.37 -14.81
N SER A 89 4.87 17.34 -13.92
CA SER A 89 5.80 18.45 -13.79
C SER A 89 7.20 17.98 -13.41
N LEU A 90 7.32 17.06 -12.44
CA LEU A 90 8.59 16.42 -12.09
C LEU A 90 9.20 15.69 -13.30
N GLU A 91 8.39 14.93 -14.05
CA GLU A 91 8.86 14.26 -15.26
C GLU A 91 9.44 15.25 -16.26
N ASN A 92 8.73 16.35 -16.52
CA ASN A 92 9.18 17.38 -17.44
C ASN A 92 10.48 18.07 -17.00
N ASN A 93 10.61 18.37 -15.71
CA ASN A 93 11.79 19.03 -15.15
C ASN A 93 13.03 18.13 -15.11
N THR A 94 12.83 16.81 -15.13
CA THR A 94 13.92 15.82 -15.08
C THR A 94 14.23 15.24 -16.47
N ARG A 95 13.64 15.80 -17.55
CA ARG A 95 13.93 15.37 -18.93
C ARG A 95 15.38 15.73 -19.29
N GLY A 96 16.18 14.71 -19.61
CA GLY A 96 17.59 14.86 -19.99
C GLY A 96 18.59 14.53 -18.88
N GLU A 97 18.11 14.30 -17.65
CA GLU A 97 18.94 13.76 -16.58
C GLU A 97 19.17 12.25 -16.74
N PRO A 98 20.22 11.69 -16.12
CA PRO A 98 20.44 10.25 -16.10
C PRO A 98 19.23 9.48 -15.53
N ASP A 99 18.90 8.34 -16.16
CA ASP A 99 17.75 7.51 -15.79
C ASP A 99 17.70 7.14 -14.30
N ALA A 100 18.86 6.92 -13.68
CA ALA A 100 18.96 6.64 -12.24
C ALA A 100 18.47 7.80 -11.37
N ILE A 101 18.82 9.04 -11.72
CA ILE A 101 18.41 10.25 -10.99
C ILE A 101 16.91 10.48 -11.18
N VAL A 102 16.41 10.32 -12.41
CA VAL A 102 14.99 10.40 -12.74
C VAL A 102 14.19 9.40 -11.92
N ALA A 103 14.62 8.14 -11.89
CA ALA A 103 13.96 7.06 -11.17
C ALA A 103 13.91 7.32 -9.65
N LEU A 104 15.01 7.78 -9.06
CA LEU A 104 15.08 8.15 -7.64
C LEU A 104 14.17 9.35 -7.31
N ALA A 105 14.09 10.35 -8.19
CA ALA A 105 13.20 11.49 -8.01
C ALA A 105 11.72 11.07 -8.06
N LYS A 106 11.34 10.23 -9.04
CA LYS A 106 10.00 9.64 -9.15
C LYS A 106 9.63 8.79 -7.94
N TRP A 107 10.56 7.95 -7.46
CA TRP A 107 10.37 7.18 -6.25
C TRP A 107 10.17 8.08 -5.02
N ARG A 108 10.96 9.16 -4.90
CA ARG A 108 10.87 10.09 -3.77
C ARG A 108 9.51 10.79 -3.68
N ILE A 109 8.91 11.22 -4.79
CA ILE A 109 7.59 11.86 -4.76
C ILE A 109 6.48 10.87 -4.41
N LEU A 110 6.56 9.63 -4.91
CA LEU A 110 5.64 8.55 -4.55
C LEU A 110 5.76 8.17 -3.08
N ASN A 111 6.98 8.03 -2.56
CA ASN A 111 7.21 7.70 -1.16
C ASN A 111 6.71 8.82 -0.22
N ARG A 112 6.84 10.09 -0.62
CA ARG A 112 6.23 11.22 0.12
C ARG A 112 4.71 11.15 0.17
N LEU A 113 4.06 10.71 -0.91
CA LEU A 113 2.61 10.50 -0.91
C LEU A 113 2.24 9.36 0.02
N HIS A 114 2.95 8.23 -0.07
CA HIS A 114 2.75 7.06 0.79
C HIS A 114 2.90 7.40 2.28
N ASP A 115 3.86 8.26 2.65
CA ASP A 115 4.09 8.73 4.01
C ASP A 115 3.06 9.73 4.54
N ARG A 116 2.25 10.32 3.67
CA ARG A 116 1.21 11.27 4.07
C ARG A 116 -0.19 10.66 4.02
N ASN A 117 -0.53 10.00 2.92
CA ASN A 117 -1.87 9.49 2.65
C ASN A 117 -1.78 8.19 1.87
N GLU A 118 -1.94 7.09 2.60
CA GLU A 118 -1.78 5.73 2.07
C GLU A 118 -2.96 5.35 1.15
N THR A 119 -4.16 5.86 1.44
CA THR A 119 -5.36 5.63 0.62
C THR A 119 -5.20 6.23 -0.78
N LEU A 120 -4.74 7.49 -0.87
CA LEU A 120 -4.51 8.16 -2.14
C LEU A 120 -3.34 7.52 -2.90
N TYR A 121 -2.28 7.12 -2.20
CA TYR A 121 -1.15 6.40 -2.80
C TYR A 121 -1.60 5.13 -3.51
N TYR A 122 -2.34 4.24 -2.83
CA TYR A 122 -2.79 2.99 -3.45
C TYR A 122 -3.76 3.23 -4.60
N ARG A 123 -4.60 4.26 -4.52
CA ARG A 123 -5.45 4.62 -5.65
C ARG A 123 -4.63 4.99 -6.88
N VAL A 124 -3.66 5.88 -6.73
CA VAL A 124 -2.77 6.31 -7.83
C VAL A 124 -2.05 5.13 -8.46
N LEU A 125 -1.56 4.20 -7.63
CA LEU A 125 -0.89 3.00 -8.11
C LEU A 125 -1.83 2.07 -8.89
N ILE A 126 -3.04 1.82 -8.38
CA ILE A 126 -3.99 0.92 -9.05
C ILE A 126 -4.39 1.48 -10.41
N ASP A 127 -4.67 2.77 -10.49
CA ASP A 127 -5.15 3.41 -11.71
C ASP A 127 -4.05 3.48 -12.80
N ASN A 128 -2.77 3.55 -12.42
CA ASN A 128 -1.64 3.70 -13.37
C ASN A 128 -0.51 2.69 -13.11
N ILE A 129 -0.88 1.44 -12.78
CA ILE A 129 0.10 0.44 -12.32
C ILE A 129 1.20 0.16 -13.35
N LYS A 130 0.89 0.26 -14.65
CA LYS A 130 1.84 0.01 -15.73
C LYS A 130 3.04 0.96 -15.68
N ASP A 131 2.80 2.23 -15.39
CA ASP A 131 3.84 3.27 -15.37
C ASP A 131 4.55 3.32 -14.01
N PHE A 132 3.83 3.05 -12.93
CA PHE A 132 4.39 3.11 -11.58
C PHE A 132 5.09 1.83 -11.11
N ALA A 133 4.71 0.66 -11.63
CA ALA A 133 5.34 -0.63 -11.27
C ALA A 133 6.88 -0.62 -11.35
N PRO A 134 7.52 -0.14 -12.44
CA PRO A 134 8.99 -0.14 -12.51
C PRO A 134 9.65 0.81 -11.50
N ILE A 135 8.92 1.82 -11.01
CA ILE A 135 9.41 2.82 -10.05
C ILE A 135 9.34 2.30 -8.61
N ILE A 136 8.26 1.58 -8.25
CA ILE A 136 8.05 1.05 -6.89
C ILE A 136 8.71 -0.31 -6.66
N TYR A 137 9.06 -1.02 -7.74
CA TYR A 137 9.69 -2.32 -7.70
C TYR A 137 10.95 -2.32 -8.58
N THR A 138 11.19 -3.34 -9.37
CA THR A 138 12.38 -3.46 -10.23
C THR A 138 12.27 -2.59 -11.47
N PRO A 139 13.35 -1.88 -11.88
CA PRO A 139 14.72 -1.90 -11.34
C PRO A 139 14.99 -0.84 -10.25
N THR A 140 14.13 0.17 -10.09
CA THR A 140 14.39 1.34 -9.24
C THR A 140 14.58 1.00 -7.76
N VAL A 141 13.90 -0.02 -7.25
CA VAL A 141 14.05 -0.46 -5.86
C VAL A 141 15.48 -0.87 -5.53
N GLY A 142 16.25 -1.40 -6.49
CA GLY A 142 17.67 -1.73 -6.29
C GLY A 142 18.50 -0.49 -5.99
N LEU A 143 18.36 0.55 -6.81
CA LEU A 143 19.03 1.85 -6.64
C LEU A 143 18.62 2.53 -5.32
N VAL A 144 17.35 2.37 -4.92
CA VAL A 144 16.85 2.88 -3.64
C VAL A 144 17.46 2.14 -2.47
N CYS A 145 17.61 0.81 -2.55
CA CYS A 145 18.24 0.01 -1.51
C CYS A 145 19.72 0.40 -1.30
N GLU A 146 20.46 0.65 -2.38
CA GLU A 146 21.86 1.11 -2.30
C GLU A 146 21.99 2.47 -1.59
N ASN A 147 21.03 3.37 -1.84
CA ASN A 147 21.02 4.72 -1.28
C ASN A 147 20.06 4.88 -0.08
N TYR A 148 19.62 3.79 0.53
CA TYR A 148 18.50 3.79 1.47
C TYR A 148 18.79 4.63 2.73
N SER A 149 20.03 4.63 3.20
CA SER A 149 20.47 5.42 4.36
C SER A 149 20.24 6.92 4.17
N GLY A 150 20.56 7.47 3.00
CA GLY A 150 20.34 8.89 2.67
C GLY A 150 18.89 9.22 2.29
N LEU A 151 18.11 8.22 1.88
CA LEU A 151 16.70 8.36 1.51
C LEU A 151 15.72 8.09 2.65
N PHE A 152 16.22 7.58 3.79
CA PHE A 152 15.42 7.24 4.95
C PHE A 152 14.70 8.48 5.51
N ARG A 153 13.38 8.38 5.71
CA ARG A 153 12.55 9.47 6.25
C ARG A 153 11.62 9.02 7.36
N ARG A 154 10.86 7.97 7.11
CA ARG A 154 9.90 7.40 8.06
C ARG A 154 10.14 5.90 8.15
N PRO A 155 10.30 5.33 9.36
CA PRO A 155 10.41 3.88 9.51
C PRO A 155 9.10 3.21 9.08
N ARG A 156 9.23 2.15 8.28
CA ARG A 156 8.10 1.33 7.84
C ARG A 156 8.44 -0.14 8.07
N GLY A 157 7.60 -0.82 8.85
CA GLY A 157 7.86 -2.19 9.27
C GLY A 157 8.72 -2.27 10.53
N MET A 158 9.22 -3.48 10.80
CA MET A 158 10.13 -3.76 11.91
C MET A 158 11.50 -4.11 11.36
N TYR A 159 12.53 -3.66 12.07
CA TYR A 159 13.93 -3.94 11.77
C TYR A 159 14.48 -4.86 12.86
N PHE A 160 15.19 -5.91 12.46
CA PHE A 160 15.81 -6.87 13.37
C PHE A 160 17.29 -6.97 13.04
N SER A 161 18.13 -6.96 14.07
CA SER A 161 19.57 -7.16 13.95
C SER A 161 19.99 -8.48 14.60
N ALA A 162 21.16 -8.99 14.23
CA ALA A 162 21.73 -10.18 14.89
C ALA A 162 22.00 -9.93 16.40
N LYS A 163 22.14 -8.66 16.81
CA LYS A 163 22.29 -8.26 18.22
C LYS A 163 21.02 -8.47 19.05
N ASP A 164 19.86 -8.61 18.41
CA ASP A 164 18.56 -8.76 19.08
C ASP A 164 18.21 -10.24 19.36
N LYS A 165 19.20 -11.13 19.19
CA LYS A 165 19.05 -12.57 19.38
C LYS A 165 18.82 -12.90 20.85
N GLY A 166 17.55 -13.07 21.22
CA GLY A 166 17.09 -13.35 22.59
C GLY A 166 15.95 -12.42 23.04
N GLU A 167 15.93 -11.19 22.53
CA GLU A 167 14.96 -10.14 22.87
C GLU A 167 13.81 -10.03 21.84
N MET A 168 13.95 -10.71 20.69
CA MET A 168 13.01 -10.65 19.57
C MET A 168 11.58 -11.02 19.96
N MET A 169 11.39 -12.06 20.79
CA MET A 169 10.06 -12.58 21.17
C MET A 169 9.38 -11.75 22.27
N SER A 170 10.13 -10.96 23.02
CA SER A 170 9.66 -10.41 24.31
C SER A 170 9.38 -8.92 24.25
N MET A 171 10.15 -8.14 23.49
CA MET A 171 10.02 -6.67 23.48
C MET A 171 9.73 -6.13 22.08
N MET A 172 10.33 -6.69 21.04
CA MET A 172 10.25 -6.11 19.70
C MET A 172 8.91 -6.38 19.00
N ILE A 173 8.38 -7.59 19.15
CA ILE A 173 7.09 -7.96 18.53
C ILE A 173 5.92 -7.22 19.19
N TYR A 174 5.97 -6.99 20.51
CA TYR A 174 4.92 -6.28 21.24
C TYR A 174 4.86 -4.77 20.90
N ASN A 175 5.95 -4.19 20.41
CA ASN A 175 5.95 -2.80 19.93
C ASN A 175 5.17 -2.61 18.62
N TRP A 176 4.82 -3.69 17.91
CA TRP A 176 4.05 -3.57 16.68
C TRP A 176 2.59 -3.18 16.99
N PRO A 177 2.06 -2.09 16.41
CA PRO A 177 0.76 -1.55 16.79
C PRO A 177 -0.43 -2.40 16.31
N GLN A 178 -0.22 -3.40 15.46
CA GLN A 178 -1.29 -4.24 14.92
C GLN A 178 -1.29 -5.62 15.58
N GLU A 179 -2.35 -5.95 16.30
CA GLU A 179 -2.49 -7.23 16.99
C GLU A 179 -2.64 -8.43 16.04
N LYS A 180 -3.22 -8.21 14.85
CA LYS A 180 -3.55 -9.28 13.89
C LYS A 180 -2.76 -9.13 12.60
N VAL A 181 -1.58 -9.74 12.54
CA VAL A 181 -0.76 -9.84 11.33
C VAL A 181 -1.09 -11.14 10.59
N LYS A 182 -1.55 -11.05 9.34
CA LYS A 182 -1.88 -12.23 8.51
C LYS A 182 -0.75 -12.68 7.59
N LEU A 183 0.09 -11.74 7.19
CA LEU A 183 1.21 -11.98 6.26
C LEU A 183 2.43 -11.23 6.80
N PHE A 184 3.55 -11.94 6.91
CA PHE A 184 4.85 -11.33 7.13
C PHE A 184 5.73 -11.59 5.91
N LEU A 185 6.41 -10.55 5.45
CA LEU A 185 7.38 -10.65 4.37
C LEU A 185 8.76 -10.37 4.95
N LYS A 186 9.60 -11.41 5.03
CA LYS A 186 10.99 -11.27 5.44
C LYS A 186 11.82 -10.92 4.20
N ARG A 187 12.43 -9.74 4.18
CA ARG A 187 13.43 -9.36 3.18
C ARG A 187 14.80 -9.36 3.85
N GLU A 188 15.65 -10.31 3.48
CA GLU A 188 17.04 -10.36 3.97
C GLU A 188 17.93 -9.29 3.34
N LEU A 189 17.43 -8.54 2.35
CA LEU A 189 18.16 -7.44 1.69
C LEU A 189 18.34 -6.19 2.57
N ILE A 190 17.77 -6.13 3.77
CA ILE A 190 18.16 -5.13 4.81
C ILE A 190 19.12 -5.79 5.83
N PHE A 191 19.94 -6.73 5.35
CA PHE A 191 21.15 -7.19 6.01
C PHE A 191 22.30 -7.08 4.99
N LYS A 192 23.40 -6.44 5.41
CA LYS A 192 24.61 -5.96 4.68
C LYS A 192 24.45 -4.53 4.14
N VAL A 193 25.23 -3.52 4.53
CA VAL A 193 26.56 -3.46 5.15
C VAL A 193 26.59 -2.30 6.16
N VAL A 194 26.59 -2.62 7.46
CA VAL A 194 27.23 -1.76 8.48
C VAL A 194 28.30 -2.63 9.13
N GLY A 195 29.36 -2.86 8.36
CA GLY A 195 30.70 -3.07 8.87
C GLY A 195 31.51 -1.88 8.36
N ILE A 196 32.36 -1.29 9.21
CA ILE A 196 32.75 0.14 9.26
C ILE A 196 31.68 0.91 10.06
N ILE A 197 31.73 0.96 11.39
CA ILE A 197 32.84 0.86 12.36
C ILE A 197 32.50 -0.19 13.43
#